data_AF-A0A1Q8J0P5-F1
#
_entry.id   AF-A0A1Q8J0P5-F1
#
_cell.length_a   1.000
_cell.length_b   1.000
_cell.length_c   1.000
_cell.angle_alpha   90.00
_cell.angle_beta   90.00
_cell.angle_gamma   90.00
#
_symmetry.space_group_name_H-M   'P 1'
#
loop_
_entity.id
_entity.type
_entity.pdbx_description
1 polymer ?
#
loop_
_entity_poly.entity_id
_entity_poly.type
_entity_poly.pdbx_seq_one_letter_code
_entity_poly.pdbx_strand_id
1 'polypeptide(L)'
;MAATAAADAGAAGGGTASAASPIYGVTIPHGYREWQMVAPAAEAAPLDELRVVLGNPVAIAAIRNATQPFPDGTILVKLAYKKKQSDEFAPATVPGEATTVQVMVKDSRRYASTGGWGFGRFINGMPADLAQHQTCFACHAARVKERDYVFTRYAP
;
A
#
# COMPACT_ATOMS: atom_id res chain seq x y z
N MET A 1 -0.35 66.16 -2.68
CA MET A 1 -0.07 65.08 -1.72
C MET A 1 -0.54 63.78 -2.34
N ALA A 2 0.39 62.96 -2.81
CA ALA A 2 0.10 61.71 -3.50
C ALA A 2 -0.06 60.59 -2.47
N ALA A 3 -1.19 59.88 -2.51
CA ALA A 3 -1.43 58.71 -1.68
C ALA A 3 -0.92 57.47 -2.42
N THR A 4 0.07 56.79 -1.83
CA THR A 4 0.63 55.53 -2.30
C THR A 4 -0.31 54.37 -2.00
N ALA A 5 -0.66 53.60 -3.03
CA ALA A 5 -1.38 52.34 -2.91
C ALA A 5 -0.43 51.25 -2.39
N ALA A 6 -0.79 50.60 -1.28
CA ALA A 6 -0.12 49.40 -0.81
C ALA A 6 -0.67 48.19 -1.59
N ALA A 7 0.21 47.48 -2.29
CA ALA A 7 -0.09 46.20 -2.90
C ALA A 7 -0.19 45.13 -1.80
N ASP A 8 -1.35 44.49 -1.70
CA ASP A 8 -1.55 43.31 -0.85
C ASP A 8 -0.88 42.12 -1.55
N ALA A 9 0.22 41.66 -0.96
CA ALA A 9 0.98 40.52 -1.46
C ALA A 9 0.23 39.24 -1.09
N GLY A 10 -0.18 38.50 -2.11
CA GLY A 10 -1.01 37.31 -1.99
C GLY A 10 -0.47 36.29 -0.99
N ALA A 11 -1.34 35.85 -0.10
CA ALA A 11 -1.13 34.65 0.69
C ALA A 11 -1.09 33.43 -0.24
N ALA A 12 0.11 32.97 -0.56
CA ALA A 12 0.31 31.67 -1.18
C ALA A 12 -0.16 30.59 -0.20
N GLY A 13 -1.25 29.91 -0.57
CA GLY A 13 -1.79 28.78 0.18
C GLY A 13 -0.76 27.66 0.28
N GLY A 14 -0.20 27.48 1.48
CA GLY A 14 0.58 26.30 1.84
C GLY A 14 -0.34 25.08 1.89
N GLY A 15 -0.53 24.43 0.74
CA GLY A 15 -1.25 23.16 0.66
C GLY A 15 -0.51 22.10 1.48
N THR A 16 -1.14 21.64 2.57
CA THR A 16 -0.68 20.45 3.30
C THR A 16 -0.65 19.28 2.32
N ALA A 17 0.52 18.70 2.11
CA ALA A 17 0.66 17.53 1.25
C ALA A 17 -0.32 16.43 1.71
N SER A 18 -1.16 15.96 0.78
CA SER A 18 -2.15 14.93 1.07
C SER A 18 -1.46 13.64 1.50
N ALA A 19 -1.93 13.03 2.60
CA ALA A 19 -1.48 11.72 3.05
C ALA A 19 -2.00 10.55 2.17
N ALA A 20 -2.77 10.85 1.12
CA ALA A 20 -3.34 9.86 0.22
C ALA A 20 -2.47 9.63 -1.01
N SER A 21 -2.47 8.39 -1.53
CA SER A 21 -1.74 8.03 -2.74
C SER A 21 -2.21 8.86 -3.94
N PRO A 22 -1.28 9.29 -4.81
CA PRO A 22 -1.66 9.91 -6.07
C PRO A 22 -2.46 8.91 -6.91
N ILE A 23 -3.35 9.41 -7.77
CA ILE A 23 -4.25 8.65 -8.66
C ILE A 23 -5.41 7.97 -7.91
N TYR A 24 -5.12 7.21 -6.86
CA TYR A 24 -6.11 6.32 -6.24
C TYR A 24 -6.75 6.90 -4.98
N GLY A 25 -6.09 7.87 -4.33
CA GLY A 25 -6.56 8.44 -3.07
C GLY A 25 -6.68 7.40 -1.95
N VAL A 26 -5.83 6.38 -1.97
CA VAL A 26 -5.73 5.36 -0.91
C VAL A 26 -4.89 5.93 0.22
N THR A 27 -5.26 5.69 1.47
CA THR A 27 -4.48 6.05 2.66
C THR A 27 -4.04 4.80 3.41
N ILE A 28 -3.13 4.95 4.39
CA ILE A 28 -2.83 3.87 5.33
C ILE A 28 -4.05 3.69 6.25
N PRO A 29 -4.69 2.51 6.29
CA PRO A 29 -5.86 2.30 7.14
C PRO A 29 -5.49 2.36 8.62
N HIS A 30 -6.33 2.98 9.45
CA HIS A 30 -6.12 2.96 10.91
C HIS A 30 -6.20 1.52 11.46
N GLY A 31 -5.37 1.19 12.47
CA GLY A 31 -5.41 -0.11 13.15
C GLY A 31 -4.98 -1.31 12.31
N TYR A 32 -4.48 -1.12 11.08
CA TYR A 32 -4.15 -2.22 10.17
C TYR A 32 -3.10 -3.21 10.72
N ARG A 33 -2.28 -2.79 11.69
CA ARG A 33 -1.28 -3.65 12.33
C ARG A 33 -1.89 -4.73 13.24
N GLU A 34 -3.17 -4.58 13.61
CA GLU A 34 -3.94 -5.58 14.37
C GLU A 34 -4.67 -6.56 13.46
N TRP A 35 -4.63 -6.34 12.14
CA TRP A 35 -5.28 -7.22 11.18
C TRP A 35 -4.56 -8.55 11.05
N GLN A 36 -5.31 -9.59 10.68
CA GLN A 36 -4.78 -10.94 10.61
C GLN A 36 -3.75 -11.06 9.49
N MET A 37 -2.65 -11.76 9.79
CA MET A 37 -1.65 -12.11 8.80
C MET A 37 -2.24 -13.09 7.76
N VAL A 38 -1.97 -12.78 6.49
CA VAL A 38 -2.30 -13.64 5.34
C VAL A 38 -1.13 -14.54 5.00
N ALA A 39 0.06 -13.96 4.78
CA ALA A 39 1.28 -14.72 4.51
C ALA A 39 2.54 -13.84 4.61
N PRO A 40 3.69 -14.44 4.97
CA PRO A 40 4.99 -13.84 4.78
C PRO A 40 5.48 -14.00 3.33
N ALA A 41 6.48 -13.20 2.95
CA ALA A 41 7.26 -13.36 1.74
C ALA A 41 8.69 -12.85 1.96
N ALA A 42 9.65 -13.43 1.26
CA ALA A 42 11.00 -12.89 1.15
C ALA A 42 11.24 -12.47 -0.30
N GLU A 43 11.69 -11.24 -0.52
CA GLU A 43 12.15 -10.78 -1.83
C GLU A 43 13.66 -10.75 -1.87
N ALA A 44 14.25 -11.26 -2.95
CA ALA A 44 15.68 -11.25 -3.18
C ALA A 44 16.18 -9.84 -3.55
N ALA A 45 17.47 -9.74 -3.89
CA ALA A 45 18.01 -8.54 -4.49
C ALA A 45 17.19 -8.11 -5.74
N PRO A 46 17.04 -6.80 -6.00
CA PRO A 46 17.73 -5.70 -5.34
C PRO A 46 17.03 -5.13 -4.10
N LEU A 47 15.76 -5.50 -3.83
CA LEU A 47 15.04 -4.95 -2.69
C LEU A 47 15.53 -5.53 -1.37
N ASP A 48 15.82 -6.84 -1.37
CA ASP A 48 16.30 -7.60 -0.22
C ASP A 48 15.46 -7.36 1.05
N GLU A 49 14.20 -7.79 0.97
CA GLU A 49 13.19 -7.49 2.00
C GLU A 49 12.54 -8.75 2.57
N LEU A 50 12.21 -8.70 3.86
CA LEU A 50 11.15 -9.51 4.46
C LEU A 50 9.84 -8.76 4.37
N ARG A 51 8.76 -9.47 4.04
CA ARG A 51 7.44 -8.89 3.87
C ARG A 51 6.39 -9.71 4.57
N VAL A 52 5.36 -9.03 5.02
CA VAL A 52 4.15 -9.64 5.58
C VAL A 52 2.94 -8.96 4.97
N VAL A 53 1.96 -9.76 4.56
CA VAL A 53 0.67 -9.25 4.11
C VAL A 53 -0.35 -9.47 5.21
N LEU A 54 -1.04 -8.39 5.58
CA LEU A 54 -2.16 -8.35 6.52
C LEU A 54 -3.45 -8.15 5.73
N GLY A 55 -4.55 -8.75 6.18
CA GLY A 55 -5.86 -8.62 5.57
C GLY A 55 -6.91 -8.20 6.58
N ASN A 56 -7.75 -7.24 6.19
CA ASN A 56 -8.92 -6.89 7.00
C ASN A 56 -9.90 -8.09 7.08
N PRO A 57 -10.91 -8.06 7.98
CA PRO A 57 -11.84 -9.19 8.13
C PRO A 57 -12.51 -9.62 6.82
N VAL A 58 -12.81 -8.67 5.94
CA VAL A 58 -13.38 -8.93 4.60
C VAL A 58 -12.41 -9.73 3.73
N ALA A 59 -11.13 -9.31 3.67
CA ALA A 59 -10.09 -10.02 2.93
C ALA A 59 -9.89 -11.45 3.46
N ILE A 60 -9.83 -11.62 4.78
CA ILE A 60 -9.63 -12.92 5.42
C ILE A 60 -10.80 -13.86 5.15
N ALA A 61 -12.04 -13.37 5.25
CA ALA A 61 -13.23 -14.15 4.93
C ALA A 61 -13.22 -14.60 3.46
N ALA A 62 -12.91 -13.69 2.53
CA ALA A 62 -12.82 -14.00 1.11
C ALA A 62 -11.74 -15.06 0.83
N ILE A 63 -10.56 -14.92 1.45
CA ILE A 63 -9.45 -15.87 1.31
C ILE A 63 -9.82 -17.26 1.83
N ARG A 64 -10.40 -17.34 3.04
CA ARG A 64 -10.82 -18.62 3.65
C ARG A 64 -11.89 -19.33 2.82
N ASN A 65 -12.79 -18.57 2.21
CA ASN A 65 -13.89 -19.10 1.39
C ASN A 65 -13.53 -19.22 -0.09
N ALA A 66 -12.27 -18.98 -0.48
CA ALA A 66 -11.82 -18.94 -1.87
C ALA A 66 -12.69 -18.04 -2.79
N THR A 67 -13.25 -16.95 -2.23
CA THR A 67 -14.13 -16.03 -2.94
C THR A 67 -13.33 -15.16 -3.91
N GLN A 68 -13.68 -15.27 -5.20
CA GLN A 68 -13.15 -14.42 -6.26
C GLN A 68 -14.28 -14.01 -7.23
N PRO A 69 -14.29 -12.74 -7.71
CA PRO A 69 -13.42 -11.63 -7.31
C PRO A 69 -13.58 -11.29 -5.82
N PHE A 70 -12.56 -10.64 -5.23
CA PHE A 70 -12.65 -10.17 -3.86
C PHE A 70 -13.81 -9.16 -3.74
N PRO A 71 -14.59 -9.19 -2.66
CA PRO A 71 -15.70 -8.26 -2.46
C PRO A 71 -15.19 -6.84 -2.20
N ASP A 72 -16.00 -5.84 -2.57
CA ASP A 72 -15.75 -4.44 -2.23
C ASP A 72 -15.57 -4.26 -0.71
N GLY A 73 -14.67 -3.36 -0.33
CA GLY A 73 -14.22 -3.20 1.06
C GLY A 73 -13.11 -4.18 1.48
N THR A 74 -12.66 -5.08 0.60
CA THR A 74 -11.42 -5.84 0.81
C THR A 74 -10.23 -4.89 0.89
N ILE A 75 -9.39 -5.04 1.93
CA ILE A 75 -8.14 -4.30 2.04
C ILE A 75 -7.01 -5.27 2.41
N LEU A 76 -5.93 -5.21 1.64
CA LEU A 76 -4.68 -5.90 1.93
C LEU A 76 -3.58 -4.87 2.18
N VAL A 77 -2.82 -5.05 3.25
CA VAL A 77 -1.66 -4.21 3.59
C VAL A 77 -0.41 -5.07 3.61
N LYS A 78 0.56 -4.73 2.77
CA LYS A 78 1.87 -5.35 2.71
C LYS A 78 2.87 -4.46 3.45
N LEU A 79 3.42 -5.00 4.52
CA LEU A 79 4.53 -4.45 5.27
C LEU A 79 5.84 -4.98 4.70
N ALA A 80 6.83 -4.10 4.52
CA ALA A 80 8.15 -4.47 4.05
C ALA A 80 9.24 -3.96 5.00
N TYR A 81 10.25 -4.80 5.21
CA TYR A 81 11.38 -4.55 6.09
C TYR A 81 12.66 -5.02 5.40
N LYS A 82 13.78 -4.34 5.63
CA LYS A 82 15.09 -4.90 5.29
C LYS A 82 15.32 -6.20 6.05
N LYS A 83 15.99 -7.16 5.41
CA LYS A 83 16.44 -8.36 6.09
C LYS A 83 17.54 -7.99 7.08
N LYS A 84 17.46 -8.51 8.31
CA LYS A 84 18.52 -8.40 9.31
C LYS A 84 18.81 -9.79 9.86
N GLN A 85 20.08 -10.13 10.01
CA GLN A 85 20.49 -11.31 10.76
C GLN A 85 20.10 -11.12 12.24
N SER A 86 19.47 -12.10 12.89
CA SER A 86 19.15 -11.98 14.32
C SER A 86 20.43 -11.92 15.15
N ASP A 87 20.45 -10.98 16.10
CA ASP A 87 21.57 -10.81 17.04
C ASP A 87 21.52 -11.89 18.13
N GLU A 88 20.35 -12.48 18.37
CA GLU A 88 20.04 -13.45 19.42
C GLU A 88 20.06 -14.90 18.92
N PHE A 89 19.85 -15.12 17.62
CA PHE A 89 19.80 -16.45 17.02
C PHE A 89 20.38 -16.48 15.60
N ALA A 90 21.67 -16.82 15.51
CA ALA A 90 22.46 -16.79 14.28
C ALA A 90 21.89 -17.57 13.07
N PRO A 91 21.04 -18.60 13.20
CA PRO A 91 20.38 -19.20 12.03
C PRO A 91 19.18 -18.41 11.46
N ALA A 92 18.65 -17.41 12.19
CA ALA A 92 17.41 -16.72 11.82
C ALA A 92 17.63 -15.34 11.21
N THR A 93 16.84 -15.04 10.17
CA THR A 93 16.69 -13.69 9.61
C THR A 93 15.40 -13.06 10.13
N VAL A 94 15.49 -11.84 10.65
CA VAL A 94 14.41 -11.09 11.27
C VAL A 94 14.16 -9.76 10.54
N PRO A 95 12.99 -9.12 10.75
CA PRO A 95 12.75 -7.78 10.24
C PRO A 95 13.74 -6.75 10.81
N GLY A 96 14.39 -6.00 9.92
CA GLY A 96 15.19 -4.81 10.25
C GLY A 96 14.38 -3.53 10.04
N GLU A 97 15.01 -2.52 9.44
CA GLU A 97 14.38 -1.23 9.12
C GLU A 97 13.14 -1.41 8.25
N ALA A 98 12.03 -0.76 8.61
CA ALA A 98 10.83 -0.73 7.80
C ALA A 98 11.05 0.11 6.54
N THR A 99 10.70 -0.43 5.37
CA THR A 99 10.92 0.26 4.09
C THR A 99 9.63 0.87 3.54
N THR A 100 8.60 0.05 3.38
CA THR A 100 7.32 0.49 2.80
C THR A 100 6.11 -0.14 3.48
N VAL A 101 5.04 0.63 3.50
CA VAL A 101 3.68 0.13 3.66
C VAL A 101 3.02 0.22 2.28
N GLN A 102 2.46 -0.88 1.80
CA GLN A 102 1.75 -0.91 0.52
C GLN A 102 0.32 -1.37 0.76
N VAL A 103 -0.65 -0.65 0.23
CA VAL A 103 -2.07 -0.88 0.48
C VAL A 103 -2.75 -1.12 -0.86
N MET A 104 -3.65 -2.11 -0.92
CA MET A 104 -4.60 -2.24 -2.02
C MET A 104 -6.03 -2.36 -1.47
N VAL A 105 -6.95 -1.60 -2.06
CA VAL A 105 -8.36 -1.48 -1.64
C VAL A 105 -9.26 -1.88 -2.79
N LYS A 106 -10.21 -2.79 -2.53
CA LYS A 106 -11.25 -3.16 -3.50
C LYS A 106 -12.43 -2.20 -3.39
N ASP A 107 -12.73 -1.53 -4.50
CA ASP A 107 -13.96 -0.77 -4.73
C ASP A 107 -14.22 -0.77 -6.24
N SER A 108 -15.12 -1.65 -6.66
CA SER A 108 -15.43 -1.91 -8.06
C SER A 108 -15.91 -0.67 -8.81
N ARG A 109 -16.57 0.27 -8.10
CA ARG A 109 -17.09 1.51 -8.69
C ARG A 109 -16.00 2.57 -8.77
N ARG A 110 -15.30 2.82 -7.67
CA ARG A 110 -14.26 3.86 -7.59
C ARG A 110 -13.05 3.54 -8.47
N TYR A 111 -12.72 2.25 -8.63
CA TYR A 111 -11.52 1.79 -9.33
C TYR A 111 -11.85 0.95 -10.57
N ALA A 112 -12.93 1.29 -11.28
CA ALA A 112 -13.40 0.54 -12.45
C ALA A 112 -12.32 0.38 -13.54
N SER A 113 -11.46 1.38 -13.75
CA SER A 113 -10.38 1.35 -14.75
C SER A 113 -9.19 0.46 -14.36
N THR A 114 -9.11 0.00 -13.11
CA THR A 114 -8.01 -0.79 -12.57
C THR A 114 -8.48 -2.11 -11.95
N GLY A 115 -9.51 -2.71 -12.56
CA GLY A 115 -10.04 -4.01 -12.13
C GLY A 115 -10.70 -3.97 -10.75
N GLY A 116 -11.17 -2.80 -10.32
CA GLY A 116 -11.76 -2.58 -9.01
C GLY A 116 -10.75 -2.37 -7.88
N TRP A 117 -9.46 -2.16 -8.19
CA TRP A 117 -8.41 -1.98 -7.17
C TRP A 117 -7.75 -0.61 -7.19
N GLY A 118 -7.73 0.05 -6.04
CA GLY A 118 -6.90 1.21 -5.76
C GLY A 118 -5.63 0.82 -5.03
N PHE A 119 -4.53 1.54 -5.29
CA PHE A 119 -3.21 1.21 -4.75
C PHE A 119 -2.59 2.40 -4.00
N GLY A 120 -1.82 2.10 -2.96
CA GLY A 120 -0.98 3.07 -2.25
C GLY A 120 0.36 2.45 -1.88
N ARG A 121 1.44 3.20 -2.07
CA ARG A 121 2.79 2.87 -1.61
C ARG A 121 3.27 4.02 -0.74
N PHE A 122 3.68 3.72 0.47
CA PHE A 122 4.05 4.71 1.48
C PHE A 122 5.46 4.44 2.01
N ILE A 123 6.26 5.50 2.10
CA ILE A 123 7.61 5.51 2.68
C ILE A 123 7.54 6.49 3.85
N ASN A 124 7.89 6.03 5.06
CA ASN A 124 7.81 6.83 6.28
C ASN A 124 6.44 7.52 6.50
N GLY A 125 5.36 6.82 6.15
CA GLY A 125 3.98 7.31 6.29
C GLY A 125 3.50 8.24 5.17
N MET A 126 4.38 8.66 4.26
CA MET A 126 4.06 9.55 3.15
C MET A 126 3.90 8.78 1.83
N PRO A 127 2.97 9.17 0.95
CA PRO A 127 2.79 8.50 -0.33
C PRO A 127 4.03 8.69 -1.21
N ALA A 128 4.45 7.62 -1.88
CA ALA A 128 5.44 7.68 -2.96
C ALA A 128 4.91 8.51 -4.15
N ASP A 129 5.82 8.87 -5.05
CA ASP A 129 5.51 9.73 -6.20
C ASP A 129 4.48 9.13 -7.18
N LEU A 130 4.02 9.98 -8.10
CA LEU A 130 3.07 9.63 -9.16
C LEU A 130 3.59 8.50 -10.06
N ALA A 131 4.86 8.56 -10.46
CA ALA A 131 5.45 7.61 -11.39
C ALA A 131 5.44 6.18 -10.83
N GLN A 132 5.75 6.02 -9.55
CA GLN A 132 5.67 4.73 -8.88
C GLN A 132 4.23 4.20 -8.84
N HIS A 133 3.24 5.05 -8.54
CA HIS A 133 1.84 4.63 -8.46
C HIS A 133 1.24 4.26 -9.83
N GLN A 134 1.69 4.88 -10.93
CA GLN A 134 1.27 4.52 -12.29
C GLN A 134 1.62 3.07 -12.66
N THR A 135 2.64 2.48 -12.01
CA THR A 135 3.07 1.11 -12.30
C THR A 135 2.27 0.01 -11.60
N CYS A 136 1.53 0.35 -10.53
CA CYS A 136 0.93 -0.63 -9.64
C CYS A 136 -0.04 -1.57 -10.36
N PHE A 137 -1.06 -1.02 -11.03
CA PHE A 137 -2.06 -1.85 -11.70
C PHE A 137 -1.47 -2.64 -12.87
N ALA A 138 -0.60 -2.03 -13.69
CA ALA A 138 -0.01 -2.69 -14.85
C ALA A 138 0.76 -3.96 -14.43
N CYS A 139 1.56 -3.90 -13.35
CA CYS A 139 2.28 -5.05 -12.82
C CYS A 139 1.33 -6.15 -12.32
N HIS A 140 0.30 -5.78 -11.56
CA HIS A 140 -0.69 -6.73 -11.06
C HIS A 140 -1.51 -7.38 -12.17
N ALA A 141 -1.93 -6.60 -13.18
CA ALA A 141 -2.65 -7.09 -14.35
C ALA A 141 -1.78 -8.04 -15.19
N ALA A 142 -0.50 -7.74 -15.37
CA ALA A 142 0.40 -8.58 -16.16
C ALA A 142 0.72 -9.93 -15.51
N ARG A 143 0.60 -10.06 -14.18
CA ARG A 143 1.09 -11.24 -13.44
C ARG A 143 0.00 -12.05 -12.74
N VAL A 144 -1.09 -11.42 -12.31
CA VAL A 144 -2.09 -12.05 -11.43
C VAL A 144 -3.53 -11.65 -11.76
N LYS A 145 -3.82 -11.27 -13.01
CA LYS A 145 -5.19 -10.93 -13.47
C LYS A 145 -6.22 -12.00 -13.13
N GLU A 146 -5.94 -13.27 -13.42
CA GLU A 146 -6.84 -14.41 -13.17
C GLU A 146 -7.07 -14.70 -11.67
N ARG A 147 -6.43 -13.94 -10.79
CA ARG A 147 -6.55 -14.06 -9.33
C ARG A 147 -7.08 -12.79 -8.68
N ASP A 148 -7.93 -12.10 -9.43
CA ASP A 148 -8.42 -10.76 -9.10
C ASP A 148 -7.29 -9.82 -8.68
N TYR A 149 -6.18 -9.86 -9.43
CA TYR A 149 -5.03 -8.98 -9.25
C TYR A 149 -4.28 -9.14 -7.91
N VAL A 150 -4.49 -10.22 -7.14
CA VAL A 150 -3.82 -10.44 -5.84
C VAL A 150 -2.72 -11.51 -5.93
N PHE A 151 -1.48 -11.14 -5.58
CA PHE A 151 -0.36 -12.07 -5.53
C PHE A 151 -0.44 -13.05 -4.37
N THR A 152 -0.76 -12.56 -3.18
CA THR A 152 -0.70 -13.31 -1.93
C THR A 152 -1.63 -14.52 -1.94
N ARG A 153 -1.17 -15.63 -1.38
CA ARG A 153 -1.99 -16.79 -1.02
C ARG A 153 -1.95 -16.91 0.50
N TYR A 154 -3.00 -17.46 1.09
CA TYR A 154 -2.98 -17.75 2.53
C TYR A 154 -1.86 -18.74 2.84
N ALA A 155 -1.04 -18.41 3.84
CA ALA A 155 -0.14 -19.35 4.48
C ALA A 155 -0.81 -19.76 5.80
N PRO A 156 -1.34 -21.00 5.89
CA PRO A 156 -2.08 -21.47 7.06
C PRO A 156 -1.19 -21.62 8.30
#